data_AF-A0A7W2LK66-F1
#
_entry.id   AF-A0A7W2LK66-F1
#
_cell.length_a   1.000
_cell.length_b   1.000
_cell.length_c   1.000
_cell.angle_alpha   90.00
_cell.angle_beta   90.00
_cell.angle_gamma   90.00
#
_symmetry.space_group_name_H-M   'P 1'
#
loop_
_entity.id
_entity.type
_entity.pdbx_description
1 polymer ?
#
loop_
_entity_poly.entity_id
_entity_poly.type
_entity_poly.pdbx_seq_one_letter_code
_entity_poly.pdbx_strand_id
1 'polypeptide(L)'
;MNWLGAVPAWCWWLIALVLVAGGQQYRVVVAQGDTAEARTELSDYLLQVAERDRRAAAQARAEEQRRQAVADKEGESARQQLELAQGRAAAAESAAGGLRSEIDRLRDGRSATCGAIATQQRQAGTSAVVVLGGLLEESDRMAGSCAAALERSRIAGLACEAVIDGMKASR
;
A
#
# COMPACT_ATOMS: atom_id res chain seq x y z
N MET A 1 -40.39 29.11 -86.25
CA MET A 1 -38.98 28.71 -86.16
C MET A 1 -38.94 27.37 -85.43
N ASN A 2 -39.26 26.28 -86.15
CA ASN A 2 -39.53 24.96 -85.54
C ASN A 2 -38.27 24.11 -85.58
N TRP A 3 -37.31 24.43 -84.70
CA TRP A 3 -36.06 23.67 -84.53
C TRP A 3 -36.21 22.45 -83.59
N LEU A 4 -37.43 22.04 -83.30
CA LEU A 4 -37.74 20.84 -82.49
C LEU A 4 -37.91 19.57 -83.34
N GLY A 5 -37.98 19.68 -84.68
CA GLY A 5 -38.13 18.54 -85.59
C GLY A 5 -36.81 17.87 -86.02
N ALA A 6 -35.66 18.41 -85.63
CA ALA A 6 -34.34 17.92 -86.04
C ALA A 6 -33.59 17.15 -84.94
N VAL A 7 -34.15 17.03 -83.74
CA VAL A 7 -33.53 16.29 -82.63
C VAL A 7 -33.93 14.82 -82.74
N PRO A 8 -32.99 13.91 -83.02
CA PRO A 8 -33.31 12.50 -83.12
C PRO A 8 -33.86 11.94 -81.81
N ALA A 9 -34.76 10.94 -81.90
CA ALA A 9 -35.36 10.30 -80.72
C ALA A 9 -34.34 9.75 -79.71
N TRP A 10 -33.10 9.44 -80.13
CA TRP A 10 -32.02 8.99 -79.25
C TRP A 10 -31.52 10.07 -78.27
N CYS A 11 -31.61 11.35 -78.62
CA CYS A 11 -31.24 12.44 -77.70
C CYS A 11 -32.16 12.49 -76.48
N TRP A 12 -33.48 12.29 -76.68
CA TRP A 12 -34.45 12.25 -75.58
C TRP A 12 -34.20 11.06 -74.64
N TRP A 13 -33.79 9.92 -75.18
CA TRP A 13 -33.40 8.75 -74.40
C TRP A 13 -32.15 8.98 -73.54
N LEU A 14 -31.13 9.68 -74.07
CA LEU A 14 -29.94 10.03 -73.29
C LEU A 14 -30.25 10.99 -72.14
N ILE A 15 -31.11 11.99 -72.38
CA ILE A 15 -31.55 12.93 -71.34
C ILE A 15 -32.30 12.19 -70.23
N ALA A 16 -33.19 11.25 -70.59
CA ALA A 16 -33.89 10.42 -69.62
C ALA A 16 -32.92 9.55 -68.79
N LEU A 17 -31.91 8.95 -69.43
CA LEU A 17 -30.88 8.17 -68.76
C LEU A 17 -30.05 9.00 -67.77
N VAL A 18 -29.65 10.22 -68.16
CA VAL A 18 -28.90 11.14 -67.29
C VAL A 18 -29.75 11.59 -66.10
N LEU A 19 -31.04 11.87 -66.30
CA LEU A 19 -31.96 12.22 -65.22
C LEU A 19 -32.13 11.07 -64.22
N VAL A 20 -32.29 9.84 -64.70
CA VAL A 20 -32.40 8.65 -63.83
C VAL A 20 -31.08 8.39 -63.11
N ALA A 21 -29.94 8.41 -63.81
CA ALA A 21 -28.63 8.18 -63.21
C ALA A 21 -28.27 9.27 -62.17
N GLY A 22 -28.55 10.55 -62.46
CA GLY A 22 -28.36 11.65 -61.54
C GLY A 22 -29.27 11.56 -60.32
N GLY A 23 -30.54 11.17 -60.50
CA GLY A 23 -31.48 10.91 -59.40
C GLY A 23 -31.04 9.75 -58.49
N GLN A 24 -30.47 8.68 -59.07
CA GLN A 24 -29.92 7.57 -58.28
C GLN A 24 -28.64 7.99 -57.54
N GLN A 25 -27.75 8.76 -58.16
CA GLN A 25 -26.55 9.28 -57.50
C GLN A 25 -26.88 10.22 -56.34
N TYR A 26 -27.88 11.09 -56.50
CA TYR A 26 -28.34 11.99 -55.43
C TYR A 26 -28.80 11.21 -54.19
N ARG A 27 -29.59 10.14 -54.37
CA ARG A 27 -30.03 9.30 -53.24
C ARG A 27 -28.87 8.59 -52.54
N VAL A 28 -27.86 8.14 -53.28
CA VAL A 28 -26.68 7.49 -52.71
C VAL A 28 -25.84 8.50 -51.93
N VAL A 29 -25.63 9.71 -52.44
CA VAL A 29 -24.86 10.76 -51.75
C VAL A 29 -25.56 11.22 -50.48
N VAL A 30 -26.89 11.40 -50.51
CA VAL A 30 -27.67 11.74 -49.31
C VAL A 30 -27.58 10.61 -48.27
N ALA A 31 -27.78 9.36 -48.68
CA ALA A 31 -27.66 8.21 -47.77
C ALA A 31 -26.23 8.05 -47.21
N GLN A 32 -25.19 8.33 -48.00
CA GLN A 32 -23.80 8.32 -47.55
C GLN A 32 -23.51 9.47 -46.56
N GLY A 33 -24.10 10.65 -46.78
CA GLY A 33 -24.01 11.81 -45.88
C GLY A 33 -24.53 11.48 -44.48
N ASP A 34 -25.73 10.91 -44.38
CA ASP A 34 -26.35 10.53 -43.09
C ASP A 34 -25.48 9.51 -42.33
N THR A 35 -24.90 8.54 -43.05
CA THR A 35 -23.99 7.56 -42.42
C THR A 35 -22.64 8.15 -42.00
N ALA A 36 -22.15 9.16 -42.72
CA ALA A 36 -20.90 9.85 -42.38
C ALA A 36 -21.10 10.71 -41.12
N GLU A 37 -22.22 11.43 -41.04
CA GLU A 37 -22.59 12.25 -39.88
C GLU A 37 -22.74 11.41 -38.61
N ALA A 38 -23.48 10.29 -38.71
CA ALA A 38 -23.63 9.36 -37.59
C ALA A 38 -22.28 8.77 -37.11
N ARG A 39 -21.34 8.52 -38.03
CA ARG A 39 -19.99 8.04 -37.67
C ARG A 39 -19.18 9.13 -36.99
N THR A 40 -19.26 10.38 -37.44
CA THR A 40 -18.56 11.51 -36.82
C THR A 40 -19.08 11.78 -35.40
N GLU A 41 -20.39 11.76 -35.21
CA GLU A 41 -21.01 11.95 -33.90
C GLU A 41 -20.60 10.84 -32.92
N LEU A 42 -20.59 9.58 -33.39
CA LEU A 42 -20.14 8.46 -32.57
C LEU A 42 -18.64 8.56 -32.23
N SER A 43 -17.78 8.96 -33.17
CA SER A 43 -16.36 9.16 -32.87
C SER A 43 -16.13 10.28 -31.86
N ASP A 44 -16.86 11.38 -31.97
CA ASP A 44 -16.75 12.51 -31.05
C ASP A 44 -17.26 12.12 -29.65
N TYR A 45 -18.33 11.34 -29.58
CA TYR A 45 -18.83 10.81 -28.30
C TYR A 45 -17.82 9.87 -27.64
N LEU A 46 -17.26 8.93 -28.39
CA LEU A 46 -16.24 8.01 -27.87
C LEU A 46 -14.99 8.77 -27.39
N LEU A 47 -14.58 9.82 -28.09
CA LEU A 47 -13.43 10.65 -27.69
C LEU A 47 -13.72 11.39 -26.38
N GLN A 48 -14.92 11.98 -26.24
CA GLN A 48 -15.34 12.62 -25.00
C GLN A 48 -15.43 11.64 -23.83
N VAL A 49 -15.94 10.43 -24.05
CA VAL A 49 -15.99 9.38 -23.02
C VAL A 49 -14.57 8.95 -22.64
N ALA A 50 -13.70 8.67 -23.61
CA ALA A 50 -12.32 8.28 -23.35
C ALA A 50 -11.55 9.36 -22.59
N GLU A 51 -11.80 10.65 -22.88
CA GLU A 51 -11.17 11.74 -22.14
C GLU A 51 -11.71 11.86 -20.71
N ARG A 52 -13.02 11.70 -20.51
CA ARG A 52 -13.62 11.65 -19.17
C ARG A 52 -13.07 10.48 -18.35
N ASP A 53 -12.97 9.30 -18.95
CA ASP A 53 -12.43 8.10 -18.30
C ASP A 53 -10.96 8.28 -17.96
N ARG A 54 -10.15 8.87 -18.84
CA ARG A 54 -8.75 9.20 -18.55
C ARG A 54 -8.63 10.16 -17.37
N ARG A 55 -9.45 11.21 -17.32
CA ARG A 55 -9.45 12.18 -16.21
C ARG A 55 -9.90 11.53 -14.90
N ALA A 56 -10.96 10.73 -14.92
CA ALA A 56 -11.43 9.99 -13.75
C ALA A 56 -10.39 8.98 -13.25
N ALA A 57 -9.75 8.23 -14.15
CA ALA A 57 -8.69 7.28 -13.81
C ALA A 57 -7.42 7.98 -13.29
N ALA A 58 -7.10 9.18 -13.79
CA ALA A 58 -5.99 9.98 -13.28
C ALA A 58 -6.28 10.50 -11.85
N GLN A 59 -7.50 10.98 -11.60
CA GLN A 59 -7.93 11.41 -10.27
C GLN A 59 -7.93 10.26 -9.26
N ALA A 60 -8.48 9.10 -9.64
CA ALA A 60 -8.48 7.92 -8.80
C ALA A 60 -7.06 7.45 -8.46
N ARG A 61 -6.15 7.45 -9.44
CA ARG A 61 -4.74 7.12 -9.21
C ARG A 61 -4.02 8.13 -8.31
N ALA A 62 -4.30 9.42 -8.45
CA ALA A 62 -3.72 10.44 -7.59
C ALA A 62 -4.19 10.31 -6.14
N GLU A 63 -5.49 10.04 -5.94
CA GLU A 63 -6.07 9.78 -4.61
C GLU A 63 -5.48 8.52 -3.97
N GLU A 64 -5.32 7.45 -4.74
CA GLU A 64 -4.70 6.21 -4.26
C GLU A 64 -3.22 6.40 -3.93
N GLN A 65 -2.45 7.09 -4.79
CA GLN A 65 -1.06 7.44 -4.50
C GLN A 65 -0.93 8.30 -3.24
N ARG A 66 -1.87 9.22 -3.02
CA ARG A 66 -1.91 10.04 -1.80
C ARG A 66 -2.13 9.19 -0.55
N ARG A 67 -3.05 8.22 -0.60
CA ARG A 67 -3.31 7.29 0.51
C ARG A 67 -2.11 6.38 0.77
N GLN A 68 -1.48 5.86 -0.28
CA GLN A 68 -0.27 5.05 -0.18
C GLN A 68 0.89 5.85 0.42
N ALA A 69 1.10 7.10 0.00
CA ALA A 69 2.16 7.94 0.57
C ALA A 69 1.99 8.20 2.07
N VAL A 70 0.76 8.36 2.54
CA VAL A 70 0.47 8.48 3.99
C VAL A 70 0.76 7.16 4.69
N ALA A 71 0.29 6.04 4.15
CA ALA A 71 0.53 4.72 4.73
C ALA A 71 2.03 4.36 4.79
N ASP A 72 2.79 4.69 3.73
CA ASP A 72 4.22 4.45 3.65
C ASP A 72 4.99 5.28 4.68
N LYS A 73 4.64 6.57 4.82
CA LYS A 73 5.26 7.46 5.81
C LYS A 73 5.03 6.99 7.24
N GLU A 74 3.79 6.62 7.57
CA GLU A 74 3.46 6.09 8.90
C GLU A 74 4.11 4.71 9.12
N GLY A 75 4.16 3.87 8.09
CA GLY A 75 4.85 2.59 8.12
C GLY A 75 6.36 2.72 8.36
N GLU A 76 7.00 3.69 7.74
CA GLU A 76 8.42 4.00 7.96
C GLU A 76 8.67 4.53 9.37
N SER A 77 7.83 5.44 9.86
CA SER A 77 7.91 5.92 11.25
C SER A 77 7.73 4.78 12.26
N ALA A 78 6.76 3.89 12.03
CA ALA A 78 6.53 2.72 12.88
C ALA A 78 7.73 1.77 12.86
N ARG A 79 8.33 1.50 11.70
CA ARG A 79 9.56 0.69 11.59
C ARG A 79 10.71 1.32 12.37
N GLN A 80 10.91 2.63 12.25
CA GLN A 80 11.97 3.34 12.98
C GLN A 80 11.76 3.27 14.49
N GLN A 81 10.53 3.43 14.97
CA GLN A 81 10.19 3.27 16.39
C GLN A 81 10.44 1.84 16.86
N LEU A 82 10.13 0.85 16.03
CA LEU A 82 10.33 -0.57 16.34
C LEU A 82 11.83 -0.92 16.40
N GLU A 83 12.65 -0.38 15.51
CA GLU A 83 14.12 -0.50 15.58
C GLU A 83 14.69 0.16 16.85
N LEU A 84 14.23 1.36 17.20
CA LEU A 84 14.65 2.04 18.43
C LEU A 84 14.27 1.23 19.68
N ALA A 85 13.06 0.66 19.71
CA ALA A 85 12.60 -0.19 20.80
C ALA A 85 13.44 -1.49 20.89
N GLN A 86 13.75 -2.12 19.76
CA GLN A 86 14.65 -3.28 19.70
C GLN A 86 16.06 -2.95 20.18
N GLY A 87 16.62 -1.80 19.77
CA GLY A 87 17.94 -1.35 20.23
C GLY A 87 17.99 -1.13 21.75
N ARG A 88 16.95 -0.52 22.33
CA ARG A 88 16.83 -0.37 23.79
C ARG A 88 16.71 -1.72 24.49
N ALA A 89 15.93 -2.66 23.94
CA ALA A 89 15.80 -4.01 24.48
C ALA A 89 17.15 -4.75 24.47
N ALA A 90 17.89 -4.68 23.36
CA ALA A 90 19.22 -5.27 23.24
C ALA A 90 20.23 -4.67 24.24
N ALA A 91 20.20 -3.34 24.44
CA ALA A 91 21.03 -2.67 25.42
C ALA A 91 20.70 -3.12 26.86
N ALA A 92 19.41 -3.27 27.18
CA ALA A 92 18.96 -3.79 28.47
C ALA A 92 19.40 -5.24 28.69
N GLU A 93 19.27 -6.09 27.67
CA GLU A 93 19.70 -7.50 27.73
C GLU A 93 21.22 -7.63 27.92
N SER A 94 22.00 -6.78 27.24
CA SER A 94 23.46 -6.73 27.43
C SER A 94 23.84 -6.28 28.84
N ALA A 95 23.15 -5.29 29.40
CA ALA A 95 23.38 -4.83 30.78
C ALA A 95 23.01 -5.93 31.80
N ALA A 96 21.88 -6.61 31.59
CA ALA A 96 21.45 -7.73 32.41
C ALA A 96 22.45 -8.91 32.35
N GLY A 97 22.95 -9.24 31.17
CA GLY A 97 24.00 -10.25 30.99
C GLY A 97 25.30 -9.89 31.71
N GLY A 98 25.73 -8.63 31.64
CA GLY A 98 26.88 -8.12 32.40
C GLY A 98 26.69 -8.27 33.91
N LEU A 99 25.50 -7.91 34.43
CA LEU A 99 25.18 -8.06 35.84
C LEU A 99 25.19 -9.54 36.29
N ARG A 100 24.63 -10.45 35.47
CA ARG A 100 24.68 -11.91 35.73
C ARG A 100 26.12 -12.41 35.81
N SER A 101 26.99 -11.96 34.90
CA SER A 101 28.40 -12.35 34.90
C SER A 101 29.17 -11.87 36.14
N GLU A 102 28.90 -10.67 36.63
CA GLU A 102 29.49 -10.16 37.88
C GLU A 102 28.93 -10.89 39.11
N ILE A 103 27.64 -11.25 39.12
CA ILE A 103 27.05 -12.07 40.19
C ILE A 103 27.72 -13.45 40.23
N ASP A 104 27.92 -14.10 39.08
CA ASP A 104 28.59 -15.41 39.01
C ASP A 104 30.06 -15.30 39.46
N ARG A 105 30.77 -14.26 39.01
CA ARG A 105 32.13 -13.97 39.48
C ARG A 105 32.20 -13.79 41.01
N LEU A 106 31.26 -13.05 41.60
CA LEU A 106 31.17 -12.87 43.05
C LEU A 106 30.84 -14.17 43.78
N ARG A 107 29.96 -15.00 43.21
CA ARG A 107 29.62 -16.33 43.75
C ARG A 107 30.86 -17.24 43.74
N ASP A 108 31.59 -17.29 42.64
CA ASP A 108 32.80 -18.09 42.48
C ASP A 108 33.92 -17.61 43.41
N GLY A 109 34.17 -16.30 43.48
CA GLY A 109 35.15 -15.71 44.39
C GLY A 109 34.81 -15.94 45.87
N ARG A 110 33.52 -15.92 46.24
CA ARG A 110 33.06 -16.26 47.59
C ARG A 110 33.20 -17.75 47.88
N SER A 111 32.99 -18.63 46.90
CA SER A 111 33.24 -20.07 47.06
C SER A 111 34.72 -20.36 47.33
N ALA A 112 35.62 -19.65 46.64
CA ALA A 112 37.07 -19.81 46.76
C ALA A 112 37.65 -19.28 48.09
N THR A 113 37.10 -18.18 48.62
CA THR A 113 37.58 -17.56 49.88
C THR A 113 37.04 -18.23 51.15
N CYS A 114 35.92 -18.94 51.07
CA CYS A 114 35.21 -19.47 52.24
C CYS A 114 35.32 -21.00 52.42
N GLY A 115 36.27 -21.68 51.76
CA GLY A 115 36.45 -23.14 51.83
C GLY A 115 36.80 -23.74 53.21
N ALA A 116 36.99 -22.94 54.26
CA ALA A 116 37.56 -23.43 55.52
C ALA A 116 36.58 -23.62 56.71
N ILE A 117 35.36 -23.06 56.72
CA ILE A 117 34.53 -23.04 57.96
C ILE A 117 33.03 -23.20 57.64
N ALA A 118 32.39 -24.29 58.09
CA ALA A 118 30.94 -24.56 58.12
C ALA A 118 30.24 -25.03 56.82
N THR A 119 30.31 -26.33 56.54
CA THR A 119 29.75 -27.01 55.35
C THR A 119 28.22 -27.20 55.40
N GLN A 120 27.63 -27.42 56.58
CA GLN A 120 26.26 -27.97 56.69
C GLN A 120 25.15 -26.91 56.76
N GLN A 121 25.40 -25.79 57.45
CA GLN A 121 24.45 -24.67 57.54
C GLN A 121 24.48 -23.77 56.29
N ARG A 122 25.57 -23.84 55.51
CA ARG A 122 25.72 -23.13 54.24
C ARG A 122 25.02 -23.81 53.08
N GLN A 123 24.95 -25.14 53.04
CA GLN A 123 24.35 -25.86 51.91
C GLN A 123 22.86 -25.49 51.72
N ALA A 124 22.13 -25.29 52.82
CA ALA A 124 20.76 -24.79 52.79
C ALA A 124 20.66 -23.30 52.37
N GLY A 125 21.57 -22.45 52.84
CA GLY A 125 21.60 -21.02 52.47
C GLY A 125 22.04 -20.77 51.02
N THR A 126 23.04 -21.51 50.52
CA THR A 126 23.47 -21.47 49.11
C THR A 126 22.38 -22.01 48.20
N SER A 127 21.69 -23.08 48.59
CA SER A 127 20.50 -23.60 47.88
C SER A 127 19.40 -22.54 47.77
N ALA A 128 19.09 -21.83 48.85
CA ALA A 128 18.07 -20.77 48.83
C ALA A 128 18.47 -19.59 47.94
N VAL A 129 19.72 -19.14 47.99
CA VAL A 129 20.24 -18.04 47.15
C VAL A 129 20.30 -18.42 45.67
N VAL A 130 20.66 -19.67 45.34
CA VAL A 130 20.64 -20.17 43.95
C VAL A 130 19.22 -20.22 43.40
N VAL A 131 18.26 -20.73 44.18
CA VAL A 131 16.85 -20.80 43.77
C VAL A 131 16.24 -19.41 43.64
N LEU A 132 16.48 -18.50 44.60
CA LEU A 132 16.01 -17.11 44.52
C LEU A 132 16.64 -16.35 43.35
N GLY A 133 17.94 -16.56 43.08
CA GLY A 133 18.61 -15.98 41.92
C GLY A 133 18.06 -16.48 40.59
N GLY A 134 17.80 -17.78 40.47
CA GLY A 134 17.16 -18.37 39.28
C GLY A 134 15.72 -17.91 39.09
N LEU A 135 14.94 -17.80 40.17
CA LEU A 135 13.58 -17.25 40.14
C LEU A 135 13.57 -15.78 39.70
N LEU A 136 14.52 -14.98 40.21
CA LEU A 136 14.66 -13.58 39.82
C LEU A 136 15.02 -13.48 38.32
N GLU A 137 15.95 -14.31 37.86
CA GLU A 137 16.36 -14.33 36.45
C GLU A 137 15.20 -14.71 35.51
N GLU A 138 14.44 -15.75 35.84
CA GLU A 138 13.29 -16.17 35.05
C GLU A 138 12.17 -15.13 35.08
N SER A 139 11.94 -14.50 36.23
CA SER A 139 10.96 -13.42 36.38
C SER A 139 11.33 -12.20 35.54
N ASP A 140 12.61 -11.79 35.56
CA ASP A 140 13.11 -10.67 34.75
C ASP A 140 13.02 -10.98 33.25
N ARG A 141 13.34 -12.21 32.85
CA ARG A 141 13.22 -12.66 31.45
C ARG A 141 11.77 -12.65 30.98
N MET A 142 10.86 -13.17 31.80
CA MET A 142 9.42 -13.15 31.52
C MET A 142 8.91 -11.70 31.42
N ALA A 143 9.26 -10.83 32.37
CA ALA A 143 8.88 -9.43 32.37
C ALA A 143 9.38 -8.68 31.12
N GLY A 144 10.63 -8.93 30.71
CA GLY A 144 11.20 -8.38 29.47
C GLY A 144 10.46 -8.84 28.22
N SER A 145 10.11 -10.13 28.14
CA SER A 145 9.34 -10.68 27.01
C SER A 145 7.93 -10.09 26.91
N CYS A 146 7.26 -9.90 28.04
CA CYS A 146 5.94 -9.25 28.12
C CYS A 146 6.03 -7.78 27.72
N ALA A 147 7.02 -7.05 28.23
CA ALA A 147 7.25 -5.65 27.87
C ALA A 147 7.51 -5.48 26.36
N ALA A 148 8.31 -6.36 25.76
CA ALA A 148 8.58 -6.34 24.32
C ALA A 148 7.33 -6.65 23.48
N ALA A 149 6.44 -7.54 23.96
CA ALA A 149 5.18 -7.82 23.29
C ALA A 149 4.20 -6.66 23.39
N LEU A 150 4.07 -6.06 24.58
CA LEU A 150 3.24 -4.88 24.83
C LEU A 150 3.69 -3.69 23.98
N GLU A 151 4.98 -3.38 23.93
CA GLU A 151 5.47 -2.25 23.13
C GLU A 151 5.25 -2.48 21.63
N ARG A 152 5.43 -3.70 21.13
CA ARG A 152 5.05 -4.05 19.74
C ARG A 152 3.57 -3.81 19.47
N SER A 153 2.70 -4.25 20.37
CA SER A 153 1.25 -4.05 20.21
C SER A 153 0.86 -2.57 20.28
N ARG A 154 1.52 -1.79 21.14
CA ARG A 154 1.30 -0.35 21.28
C ARG A 154 1.74 0.41 20.03
N ILE A 155 2.92 0.12 19.49
CA ILE A 155 3.42 0.73 18.25
C ILE A 155 2.48 0.42 17.08
N ALA A 156 2.03 -0.84 16.95
CA ALA A 156 1.08 -1.22 15.91
C ALA A 156 -0.27 -0.48 16.07
N GLY A 157 -0.78 -0.35 17.29
CA GLY A 157 -2.00 0.40 17.58
C GLY A 157 -1.89 1.88 17.21
N LEU A 158 -0.80 2.54 17.63
CA LEU A 158 -0.54 3.94 17.32
C LEU A 158 -0.39 4.19 15.81
N ALA A 159 0.25 3.26 15.09
CA ALA A 159 0.37 3.34 13.64
C ALA A 159 -1.00 3.25 12.95
N CYS A 160 -1.87 2.32 13.39
CA CYS A 160 -3.24 2.23 12.89
C CYS A 160 -4.05 3.50 13.16
N GLU A 161 -3.92 4.09 14.34
CA GLU A 161 -4.57 5.35 14.70
C GLU A 161 -4.08 6.51 13.82
N ALA A 162 -2.75 6.65 13.64
CA ALA A 162 -2.15 7.68 12.81
C ALA A 162 -2.59 7.58 11.34
N VAL A 163 -2.69 6.38 10.78
CA VAL A 163 -3.19 6.16 9.42
C VAL A 163 -4.66 6.59 9.29
N ILE A 164 -5.51 6.21 10.24
CA ILE A 164 -6.93 6.60 10.24
C ILE A 164 -7.08 8.12 10.39
N ASP A 165 -6.32 8.75 11.27
CA ASP A 165 -6.36 10.19 11.48
C ASP A 165 -5.80 10.95 10.28
N GLY A 166 -4.74 10.45 9.64
CA GLY A 166 -4.23 10.97 8.37
C GLY A 166 -5.27 10.93 7.26
N MET A 167 -5.99 9.81 7.11
CA MET A 167 -7.08 9.68 6.14
C MET A 167 -8.29 10.59 6.45
N LYS A 168 -8.59 10.84 7.74
CA LYS A 168 -9.64 11.78 8.15
C LYS A 168 -9.26 13.23 7.91
N ALA A 169 -8.03 13.62 8.23
CA ALA A 169 -7.51 14.97 8.03
C ALA A 169 -7.28 15.30 6.54
N SER A 170 -7.19 14.28 5.69
CA SER A 170 -7.02 14.45 4.24
C SER A 170 -8.33 14.71 3.49
N ARG A 171 -9.49 14.59 4.15
CA ARG A 171 -10.83 14.89 3.62
C ARG A 171 -11.13 16.39 3.73
#